data_AF-A0A7S7TKZ2-F1
#
_entry.id   AF-A0A7S7TKZ2-F1
#
_cell.length_a   1.000
_cell.length_b   1.000
_cell.length_c   1.000
_cell.angle_alpha   90.00
_cell.angle_beta   90.00
_cell.angle_gamma   90.00
#
_symmetry.space_group_name_H-M   'P 1'
#
loop_
_entity.id
_entity.type
_entity.pdbx_description
1 polymer ?
#
loop_
_entity_poly.entity_id
_entity_poly.type
_entity_poly.pdbx_seq_one_letter_code
_entity_poly.pdbx_strand_id
1 'polypeptide(L)'
;MPAPSPMLRSRAVIIWLSSHALRLMCVYARELSPLENGGILLGWRSGEDYVVVDLRGPGPRALHGRHCFIPDHAWQVNEINRAFEASCGDLDYLGDWHSHPNGIAEMSDLDSATLLRIARQVKAPLMLIVAGSGTDWSPHCWKGRLVGPPLWRRLEAMSQELKVFDPPAAWPGSRTVGSASLAICQSKTS
;
A
#
# COMPACT_ATOMS: atom_id res chain seq x y z
N MET A 1 20.87 -31.04 -24.22
CA MET A 1 20.04 -30.46 -23.14
C MET A 1 20.22 -28.94 -23.19
N PRO A 2 19.19 -28.15 -23.53
CA PRO A 2 19.31 -26.70 -23.36
C PRO A 2 19.32 -26.39 -21.86
N ALA A 3 20.15 -25.43 -21.44
CA ALA A 3 20.19 -24.95 -20.07
C ALA A 3 18.81 -24.40 -19.66
N PRO A 4 18.39 -24.57 -18.38
CA PRO A 4 17.16 -23.97 -17.91
C PRO A 4 17.23 -22.45 -18.09
N SER A 5 16.24 -21.89 -18.77
CA SER A 5 16.11 -20.44 -18.95
C SER A 5 16.20 -19.76 -17.59
N PRO A 6 16.95 -18.64 -17.45
CA PRO A 6 16.99 -17.92 -16.20
C PRO A 6 15.57 -17.50 -15.89
N MET A 7 15.01 -18.06 -14.81
CA MET A 7 13.74 -17.62 -14.26
C MET A 7 13.85 -16.11 -14.08
N LEU A 8 13.11 -15.34 -14.88
CA LEU A 8 13.08 -13.87 -14.78
C LEU A 8 12.65 -13.52 -13.35
N ARG A 9 13.64 -13.28 -12.49
CA ARG A 9 13.45 -12.65 -11.19
C ARG A 9 12.65 -11.38 -11.44
N SER A 10 11.64 -11.17 -10.61
CA SER A 10 10.88 -9.92 -10.67
C SER A 10 11.87 -8.76 -10.55
N ARG A 11 11.88 -7.85 -11.53
CA ARG A 11 12.71 -6.65 -11.47
C ARG A 11 12.25 -5.77 -10.30
N ALA A 12 13.23 -5.18 -9.62
CA ALA A 12 12.97 -4.06 -8.72
C ALA A 12 12.30 -2.94 -9.53
N VAL A 13 11.21 -2.41 -8.99
CA VAL A 13 10.45 -1.28 -9.55
C VAL A 13 10.39 -0.18 -8.52
N ILE A 14 10.10 1.04 -8.95
CA ILE A 14 9.90 2.16 -8.04
C ILE A 14 8.41 2.25 -7.70
N ILE A 15 8.13 2.40 -6.40
CA ILE A 15 6.81 2.77 -5.90
C ILE A 15 6.84 4.27 -5.59
N TRP A 16 6.22 5.06 -6.46
CA TRP A 16 6.03 6.49 -6.25
C TRP A 16 4.83 6.69 -5.32
N LEU A 17 5.07 7.14 -4.09
CA LEU A 17 4.03 7.42 -3.10
C LEU A 17 3.81 8.93 -3.02
N SER A 18 2.58 9.39 -3.25
CA SER A 18 2.29 10.81 -3.09
C SER A 18 2.45 11.22 -1.62
N SER A 19 3.01 12.40 -1.39
CA SER A 19 3.15 12.95 -0.04
C SER A 19 1.80 13.09 0.66
N HIS A 20 0.72 13.30 -0.12
CA HIS A 20 -0.65 13.28 0.37
C HIS A 20 -1.06 11.92 0.93
N ALA A 21 -0.89 10.84 0.16
CA ALA A 21 -1.23 9.49 0.59
C ALA A 21 -0.41 9.08 1.82
N LEU A 22 0.89 9.38 1.84
CA LEU A 22 1.73 9.14 3.01
C LEU A 22 1.20 9.86 4.26
N ARG A 23 0.82 11.15 4.15
CA ARG A 23 0.26 11.90 5.27
C ARG A 23 -1.04 11.27 5.79
N LEU A 24 -1.98 10.94 4.89
CA LEU A 24 -3.24 10.28 5.28
C LEU A 24 -2.99 8.94 5.98
N MET A 25 -2.06 8.14 5.44
CA MET A 25 -1.69 6.86 6.01
C MET A 25 -1.16 6.99 7.44
N CYS A 26 -0.26 7.95 7.67
CA CYS A 26 0.27 8.23 9.00
C CYS A 26 -0.81 8.78 9.95
N VAL A 27 -1.78 9.56 9.47
CA VAL A 27 -2.93 10.01 10.29
C VAL A 27 -3.74 8.79 10.74
N TYR A 28 -4.15 7.92 9.81
CA TYR A 28 -4.93 6.73 10.14
C TYR A 28 -4.19 5.76 11.08
N ALA A 29 -2.88 5.60 10.90
CA ALA A 29 -2.05 4.78 11.77
C ALA A 29 -1.99 5.35 13.20
N ARG A 30 -1.88 6.67 13.35
CA ARG A 30 -1.83 7.34 14.66
C ARG A 30 -3.18 7.30 15.38
N GLU A 31 -4.28 7.55 14.67
CA GLU A 31 -5.62 7.63 15.25
C GLU A 31 -6.05 6.35 15.96
N LEU A 32 -5.59 5.20 15.47
CA LEU A 32 -5.97 3.91 16.02
C LEU A 32 -4.87 3.21 16.82
N SER A 33 -3.66 3.77 16.88
CA SER A 33 -2.57 3.23 17.68
C SER A 33 -3.00 3.07 19.15
N PRO A 34 -2.76 1.92 19.80
CA PRO A 34 -1.84 0.84 19.43
C PRO A 34 -2.48 -0.34 18.69
N LEU A 35 -3.65 -0.15 18.07
CA LEU A 35 -4.28 -1.15 17.20
C LEU A 35 -3.80 -0.96 15.76
N GLU A 36 -3.73 -2.07 15.03
CA GLU A 36 -3.46 -2.01 13.60
C GLU A 36 -4.66 -1.42 12.86
N ASN A 37 -4.35 -0.56 11.91
CA ASN A 37 -5.28 0.01 10.96
C ASN A 37 -4.77 -0.26 9.55
N GLY A 38 -5.60 -0.04 8.54
CA GLY A 38 -5.19 -0.25 7.16
C GLY A 38 -6.27 0.11 6.17
N GLY A 39 -6.10 -0.38 4.95
CA GLY A 39 -7.05 -0.17 3.89
C GLY A 39 -6.47 -0.45 2.52
N ILE A 40 -6.94 0.28 1.52
CA ILE A 40 -6.62 0.04 0.11
C ILE A 40 -5.79 1.20 -0.48
N LEU A 41 -4.90 0.87 -1.40
CA LEU A 41 -4.06 1.79 -2.15
C LEU A 41 -4.67 2.04 -3.53
N LEU A 42 -4.76 3.32 -3.90
CA LEU A 42 -5.35 3.76 -5.16
C LEU A 42 -4.32 4.52 -6.00
N GLY A 43 -4.29 4.22 -7.30
CA GLY A 43 -3.29 4.77 -8.20
C GLY A 43 -3.30 4.12 -9.57
N TRP A 44 -2.18 4.19 -10.27
CA TRP A 44 -2.02 3.54 -11.57
C TRP A 44 -0.61 2.98 -11.73
N ARG A 45 -0.44 2.22 -12.81
CA ARG A 45 0.87 1.73 -13.25
C ARG A 45 1.39 2.61 -14.37
N SER A 46 2.64 3.03 -14.27
CA SER A 46 3.34 3.80 -15.31
C SER A 46 4.51 2.96 -15.82
N GLY A 47 4.25 2.15 -16.85
CA GLY A 47 5.19 1.13 -17.29
C GLY A 47 5.36 0.03 -16.24
N GLU A 48 6.58 -0.18 -15.73
CA GLU A 48 6.86 -1.14 -14.67
C GLU A 48 6.61 -0.58 -13.26
N ASP A 49 6.61 0.75 -13.11
CA ASP A 49 6.47 1.45 -11.84
C ASP A 49 4.99 1.59 -11.40
N TYR A 50 4.83 1.86 -10.11
CA TYR A 50 3.52 2.12 -9.49
C TYR A 50 3.49 3.57 -9.02
N VAL A 51 2.37 4.25 -9.24
CA VAL A 51 2.12 5.59 -8.74
C VAL A 51 0.91 5.54 -7.83
N VAL A 52 1.16 5.59 -6.52
CA VAL A 52 0.13 5.62 -5.47
C VAL A 52 -0.18 7.08 -5.16
N VAL A 53 -1.42 7.51 -5.43
CA VAL A 53 -1.82 8.91 -5.25
C VAL A 53 -2.81 9.13 -4.12
N ASP A 54 -3.59 8.11 -3.79
CA ASP A 54 -4.68 8.18 -2.82
C ASP A 54 -4.82 6.83 -2.10
N LEU A 55 -5.63 6.78 -1.04
CA LEU A 55 -5.94 5.59 -0.29
C LEU A 55 -7.35 5.67 0.32
N ARG A 56 -7.90 4.52 0.71
CA ARG A 56 -9.09 4.47 1.58
C ARG A 56 -8.76 3.69 2.83
N GLY A 57 -9.46 4.02 3.91
CA GLY A 57 -9.30 3.37 5.20
C GLY A 57 -9.91 1.96 5.24
N PRO A 58 -10.11 1.41 6.45
CA PRO A 58 -10.51 0.02 6.64
C PRO A 58 -12.03 -0.17 6.41
N GLY A 59 -12.78 0.93 6.36
CA GLY A 59 -14.23 0.97 6.27
C GLY A 59 -14.92 1.00 7.64
N PRO A 60 -16.21 1.37 7.68
CA PRO A 60 -16.91 1.72 8.93
C PRO A 60 -17.20 0.53 9.85
N ARG A 61 -17.20 -0.70 9.32
CA ARG A 61 -17.42 -1.93 10.11
C ARG A 61 -16.16 -2.76 10.27
N ALA A 62 -14.99 -2.16 10.07
CA ALA A 62 -13.74 -2.84 10.28
C ALA A 62 -13.54 -3.21 11.75
N LEU A 63 -12.86 -4.34 11.98
CA LEU A 63 -12.48 -4.80 13.30
C LEU A 63 -10.97 -4.67 13.46
N HIS A 64 -10.52 -4.26 14.64
CA HIS A 64 -9.12 -3.90 14.88
C HIS A 64 -8.57 -4.64 16.08
N GLY A 65 -7.35 -5.18 15.94
CA GLY A 65 -6.56 -5.81 16.97
C GLY A 65 -5.15 -5.23 16.99
N ARG A 66 -4.31 -5.66 17.94
CA ARG A 66 -2.93 -5.17 18.07
C ARG A 66 -1.97 -5.65 16.99
N HIS A 67 -2.30 -6.78 16.38
CA HIS A 67 -1.45 -7.52 15.42
C HIS A 67 -2.24 -8.01 14.21
N CYS A 68 -3.46 -7.50 14.02
CA CYS A 68 -4.29 -7.76 12.86
C CYS A 68 -5.42 -6.72 12.78
N PHE A 69 -5.99 -6.56 11.60
CA PHE A 69 -7.30 -5.94 11.41
C PHE A 69 -8.10 -6.70 10.35
N ILE A 70 -9.42 -6.56 10.38
CA ILE A 70 -10.35 -7.16 9.42
C ILE A 70 -11.10 -6.01 8.74
N PRO A 71 -10.86 -5.76 7.43
CA PRO A 71 -11.51 -4.66 6.72
C PRO A 71 -13.00 -4.93 6.45
N ASP A 72 -13.78 -3.86 6.31
CA ASP A 72 -15.11 -3.91 5.70
C ASP A 72 -14.97 -4.08 4.18
N HIS A 73 -14.79 -5.33 3.75
CA HIS A 73 -14.50 -5.66 2.35
C HIS A 73 -15.57 -5.16 1.38
N ALA A 74 -16.85 -5.23 1.74
CA ALA A 74 -17.94 -4.75 0.88
C ALA A 74 -17.85 -3.23 0.66
N TRP A 75 -17.53 -2.48 1.73
CA TRP A 75 -17.28 -1.05 1.64
C TRP A 75 -16.05 -0.73 0.78
N GLN A 76 -14.94 -1.46 0.97
CA GLN A 76 -13.72 -1.23 0.19
C GLN A 76 -13.93 -1.47 -1.31
N VAL A 77 -14.62 -2.54 -1.68
CA VAL A 77 -14.97 -2.81 -3.10
C VAL A 77 -15.81 -1.68 -3.68
N ASN A 78 -16.78 -1.15 -2.92
CA ASN A 78 -17.57 -0.01 -3.36
C ASN A 78 -16.71 1.25 -3.55
N GLU A 79 -15.77 1.51 -2.65
CA GLU A 79 -14.87 2.64 -2.77
C GLU A 79 -13.88 2.50 -3.93
N ILE A 80 -13.41 1.29 -4.25
CA ILE A 80 -12.62 1.01 -5.46
C ILE A 80 -13.43 1.37 -6.70
N ASN A 81 -14.66 0.85 -6.82
CA ASN A 81 -15.52 1.13 -7.98
C ASN A 81 -15.81 2.62 -8.12
N ARG A 82 -16.14 3.29 -7.01
CA ARG A 82 -16.40 4.73 -6.99
C ARG A 82 -15.18 5.54 -7.44
N ALA A 83 -14.00 5.17 -6.97
CA ALA A 83 -12.75 5.83 -7.35
C ALA A 83 -12.44 5.64 -8.84
N PHE A 84 -12.63 4.42 -9.35
CA PHE A 84 -12.46 4.09 -10.76
C PHE A 84 -13.44 4.88 -11.64
N GLU A 85 -14.72 4.89 -11.30
CA GLU A 85 -15.76 5.62 -12.05
C GLU A 85 -15.53 7.14 -12.02
N ALA A 86 -15.25 7.72 -10.84
CA ALA A 86 -15.05 9.16 -10.68
C ALA A 86 -13.79 9.68 -11.40
N SER A 87 -12.82 8.79 -11.68
CA SER A 87 -11.60 9.10 -12.41
C SER A 87 -11.67 8.69 -13.88
N CYS A 88 -12.84 8.28 -14.39
CA CYS A 88 -13.00 7.76 -15.75
C CYS A 88 -12.06 6.58 -16.07
N GLY A 89 -11.67 5.81 -15.05
CA GLY A 89 -10.79 4.65 -15.16
C GLY A 89 -9.30 4.92 -14.89
N ASP A 90 -8.90 6.16 -14.57
CA ASP A 90 -7.50 6.49 -14.31
C ASP A 90 -7.00 6.01 -12.94
N LEU A 91 -7.89 5.86 -11.95
CA LEU A 91 -7.56 5.46 -10.59
C LEU A 91 -8.04 4.02 -10.31
N ASP A 92 -7.09 3.12 -10.15
CA ASP A 92 -7.32 1.69 -9.94
C ASP A 92 -6.76 1.21 -8.58
N TYR A 93 -7.20 0.03 -8.15
CA TYR A 93 -6.70 -0.65 -6.97
C TYR A 93 -5.31 -1.24 -7.21
N LEU A 94 -4.35 -0.82 -6.39
CA LEU A 94 -2.95 -1.28 -6.51
C LEU A 94 -2.57 -2.35 -5.47
N GLY A 95 -3.34 -2.49 -4.40
CA GLY A 95 -3.01 -3.35 -3.28
C GLY A 95 -3.50 -2.78 -1.95
N ASP A 96 -3.05 -3.39 -0.86
CA ASP A 96 -3.45 -2.99 0.49
C ASP A 96 -2.32 -2.25 1.21
N TRP A 97 -2.71 -1.47 2.22
CA TRP A 97 -1.78 -0.92 3.21
C TRP A 97 -2.25 -1.23 4.62
N HIS A 98 -1.33 -1.28 5.57
CA HIS A 98 -1.65 -1.35 6.99
C HIS A 98 -0.53 -0.78 7.86
N SER A 99 -0.82 -0.59 9.14
CA SER A 99 0.11 -0.02 10.11
C SER A 99 0.65 -1.08 11.07
N HIS A 100 1.93 -0.98 11.46
CA HIS A 100 2.52 -1.69 12.60
C HIS A 100 2.89 -0.71 13.72
N PRO A 101 1.96 -0.43 14.67
CA PRO A 101 2.24 0.45 15.80
C PRO A 101 3.35 -0.10 16.72
N ASN A 102 4.33 0.74 17.05
CA ASN A 102 5.51 0.39 17.87
C ASN A 102 6.35 -0.77 17.32
N GLY A 103 6.18 -1.11 16.05
CA GLY A 103 6.88 -2.20 15.38
C GLY A 103 7.84 -1.71 14.31
N ILE A 104 8.26 -2.66 13.48
CA ILE A 104 9.04 -2.42 12.26
C ILE A 104 8.17 -2.70 11.05
N ALA A 105 8.48 -2.04 9.94
CA ALA A 105 7.82 -2.29 8.67
C ALA A 105 8.49 -3.53 8.05
N GLU A 106 8.10 -4.71 8.53
CA GLU A 106 8.47 -6.00 7.96
C GLU A 106 7.22 -6.86 7.82
N MET A 107 7.16 -7.67 6.77
CA MET A 107 6.04 -8.59 6.53
C MET A 107 6.02 -9.72 7.56
N SER A 108 4.89 -9.92 8.21
CA SER A 108 4.57 -11.12 8.98
C SER A 108 4.08 -12.27 8.09
N ASP A 109 3.90 -13.45 8.70
CA ASP A 109 3.26 -14.59 8.04
C ASP A 109 1.81 -14.29 7.66
N LEU A 110 1.09 -13.51 8.48
CA LEU A 110 -0.28 -13.09 8.21
C LEU A 110 -0.33 -12.12 7.01
N ASP A 111 0.65 -11.23 6.90
CA ASP A 111 0.75 -10.29 5.76
C ASP A 111 1.06 -11.04 4.47
N SER A 112 1.94 -12.05 4.55
CA SER A 112 2.26 -12.93 3.43
C SER A 112 1.04 -13.73 2.98
N ALA A 113 0.24 -14.26 3.91
CA ALA A 113 -1.00 -14.96 3.60
C ALA A 113 -2.04 -14.01 2.96
N THR A 114 -2.15 -12.79 3.46
CA THR A 114 -3.04 -11.75 2.92
C THR A 114 -2.63 -11.35 1.51
N LEU A 115 -1.35 -11.05 1.29
CA LEU A 115 -0.80 -10.70 -0.01
C LEU A 115 -0.95 -11.84 -1.02
N LEU A 116 -0.81 -13.10 -0.58
CA LEU A 116 -1.07 -14.27 -1.42
C LEU A 116 -2.54 -14.32 -1.89
N ARG A 117 -3.49 -14.05 -0.99
CA ARG A 117 -4.92 -14.00 -1.34
C ARG A 117 -5.20 -12.91 -2.36
N ILE A 118 -4.65 -11.72 -2.18
CA ILE A 118 -4.79 -10.61 -3.15
C ILE A 118 -4.15 -10.98 -4.49
N ALA A 119 -2.95 -11.56 -4.49
CA ALA A 119 -2.21 -11.90 -5.71
C ALA A 119 -2.88 -12.96 -6.59
N ARG A 120 -3.88 -13.68 -6.05
CA ARG A 120 -4.73 -14.61 -6.83
C ARG A 120 -5.78 -13.89 -7.68
N GLN A 121 -6.15 -12.67 -7.31
CA GLN A 121 -7.19 -11.88 -7.97
C GLN A 121 -6.59 -10.69 -8.72
N VAL A 122 -5.52 -10.11 -8.18
CA VAL A 122 -4.88 -8.91 -8.70
C VAL A 122 -3.46 -9.25 -9.15
N LYS A 123 -3.09 -8.78 -10.35
CA LYS A 123 -1.76 -9.04 -10.90
C LYS A 123 -0.73 -8.13 -10.26
N ALA A 124 0.21 -8.74 -9.56
CA ALA A 124 1.32 -8.06 -8.90
C ALA A 124 0.87 -6.96 -7.91
N PRO A 125 0.10 -7.30 -6.87
CA PRO A 125 -0.40 -6.33 -5.90
C PRO A 125 0.70 -5.80 -4.99
N LEU A 126 0.48 -4.62 -4.43
CA LEU A 126 1.30 -4.03 -3.39
C LEU A 126 0.80 -4.41 -2.00
N MET A 127 1.73 -4.50 -1.05
CA MET A 127 1.48 -4.47 0.38
C MET A 127 2.36 -3.36 0.95
N LEU A 128 1.77 -2.29 1.48
CA LEU A 128 2.51 -1.19 2.09
C LEU A 128 2.29 -1.20 3.60
N ILE A 129 3.38 -1.27 4.36
CA ILE A 129 3.37 -1.26 5.82
C ILE A 129 3.92 0.06 6.30
N VAL A 130 3.15 0.80 7.10
CA VAL A 130 3.64 1.97 7.82
C VAL A 130 3.90 1.60 9.27
N ALA A 131 5.15 1.65 9.71
CA ALA A 131 5.51 1.26 11.06
C ALA A 131 6.09 2.41 11.85
N GLY A 132 5.82 2.44 13.15
CA GLY A 132 6.34 3.50 14.01
C GLY A 132 5.43 3.86 15.18
N SER A 133 5.68 5.02 15.76
CA SER A 133 4.97 5.49 16.95
C SER A 133 4.97 7.02 17.01
N GLY A 134 3.96 7.60 17.66
CA GLY A 134 3.85 9.06 17.77
C GLY A 134 3.90 9.75 16.41
N THR A 135 4.89 10.62 16.20
CA THR A 135 5.11 11.31 14.93
C THR A 135 5.95 10.51 13.93
N ASP A 136 6.71 9.54 14.40
CA ASP A 136 7.79 8.87 13.66
C ASP A 136 7.24 7.59 13.03
N TRP A 137 6.81 7.70 11.78
CA TRP A 137 6.24 6.61 11.00
C TRP A 137 6.97 6.48 9.67
N SER A 138 7.38 5.27 9.33
CA SER A 138 8.16 4.95 8.14
C SER A 138 7.43 3.94 7.27
N PRO A 139 7.20 4.24 5.98
CA PRO A 139 6.57 3.31 5.05
C PRO A 139 7.60 2.36 4.44
N HIS A 140 7.19 1.11 4.23
CA HIS A 140 7.91 0.11 3.44
C HIS A 140 6.92 -0.62 2.55
N CYS A 141 7.28 -0.92 1.31
CA CYS A 141 6.38 -1.57 0.36
C CYS A 141 6.95 -2.87 -0.19
N TRP A 142 6.09 -3.88 -0.29
CA TRP A 142 6.35 -5.15 -0.97
C TRP A 142 5.47 -5.26 -2.20
N LYS A 143 6.01 -5.87 -3.25
CA LYS A 143 5.27 -6.28 -4.44
C LYS A 143 5.14 -7.80 -4.41
N GLY A 144 3.91 -8.28 -4.43
CA GLY A 144 3.60 -9.71 -4.50
C GLY A 144 3.62 -10.21 -5.95
N ARG A 145 3.97 -11.47 -6.17
CA ARG A 145 3.84 -12.15 -7.46
C ARG A 145 3.56 -13.62 -7.22
N LEU A 146 2.60 -14.19 -7.95
CA LEU A 146 2.44 -15.64 -7.99
C LEU A 146 3.48 -16.26 -8.93
N VAL A 147 4.26 -17.21 -8.42
CA VAL A 147 5.26 -17.96 -9.17
C VAL A 147 5.05 -19.46 -9.03
N GLY A 148 5.51 -20.21 -10.03
CA GLY A 148 5.37 -21.66 -10.08
C GLY A 148 4.18 -22.17 -10.91
N PRO A 149 4.06 -23.49 -11.04
CA PRO A 149 3.01 -24.13 -11.84
C PRO A 149 1.61 -23.93 -11.22
N PRO A 150 0.52 -24.00 -12.01
CA PRO A 150 -0.84 -23.70 -11.54
C PRO A 150 -1.28 -24.44 -10.28
N LEU A 151 -0.87 -25.70 -10.11
CA LEU A 151 -1.21 -26.54 -8.96
C LEU A 151 -0.39 -26.24 -7.69
N TRP A 152 0.72 -25.50 -7.81
CA TRP A 152 1.68 -25.27 -6.71
C TRP A 152 2.16 -23.80 -6.69
N ARG A 153 1.26 -22.87 -7.04
CA ARG A 153 1.60 -21.44 -7.05
C ARG A 153 1.94 -20.99 -5.63
N ARG A 154 3.09 -20.35 -5.48
CA ARG A 154 3.53 -19.70 -4.24
C ARG A 154 3.61 -18.19 -4.44
N LEU A 155 3.56 -17.46 -3.33
CA LEU A 155 3.85 -16.04 -3.32
C LEU A 155 5.37 -15.82 -3.32
N GLU A 156 5.83 -14.95 -4.21
CA GLU A 156 7.11 -14.26 -4.11
C GLU A 156 6.79 -12.81 -3.72
N ALA A 157 7.18 -12.39 -2.52
CA ALA A 157 7.04 -11.01 -2.04
C ALA A 157 8.41 -10.35 -2.02
N MET A 158 8.55 -9.22 -2.73
CA MET A 158 9.81 -8.51 -2.83
C MET A 158 9.66 -7.08 -2.33
N SER A 159 10.54 -6.67 -1.41
CA SER A 159 10.70 -5.27 -1.02
C SER A 159 11.00 -4.41 -2.25
N GLN A 160 10.34 -3.27 -2.36
CA GLN A 160 10.55 -2.30 -3.44
C GLN A 160 11.08 -0.98 -2.89
N GLU A 161 11.79 -0.24 -3.73
CA GLU A 161 12.20 1.13 -3.40
C GLU A 161 10.96 2.03 -3.43
N LEU A 162 10.78 2.82 -2.37
CA LEU A 162 9.69 3.78 -2.26
C LEU A 162 10.26 5.19 -2.40
N LYS A 163 9.71 5.97 -3.33
CA LYS A 163 10.04 7.38 -3.54
C LYS A 163 8.83 8.24 -3.27
N VAL A 164 8.98 9.22 -2.38
CA VAL A 164 7.93 10.18 -2.08
C VAL A 164 8.01 11.34 -3.07
N PHE A 165 6.87 11.78 -3.58
CA PHE A 165 6.78 12.95 -4.45
C PHE A 165 5.61 13.84 -4.03
N ASP A 166 5.68 15.12 -4.35
CA ASP A 166 4.56 16.05 -4.17
C ASP A 166 3.65 16.02 -5.40
N PRO A 167 2.38 15.61 -5.25
CA PRO A 167 1.48 15.51 -6.39
C PRO A 167 1.05 16.92 -6.87
N PRO A 168 0.84 17.11 -8.18
CA PRO A 168 0.22 18.32 -8.71
C PRO A 168 -1.14 18.60 -8.05
N ALA A 169 -1.49 19.89 -7.90
CA ALA A 169 -2.77 20.30 -7.31
C ALA A 169 -4.01 19.79 -8.06
N ALA A 170 -3.86 19.36 -9.31
CA ALA A 170 -4.95 18.80 -10.11
C ALA A 170 -5.23 17.31 -9.83
N TRP A 171 -4.36 16.60 -9.11
CA TRP A 171 -4.51 15.16 -8.89
C TRP A 171 -5.54 14.85 -7.78
N PRO A 172 -6.21 13.68 -7.84
CA PRO A 172 -7.13 13.25 -6.78
C PRO A 172 -6.44 13.30 -5.40
N GLY A 173 -7.16 13.80 -4.39
CA GLY A 173 -6.62 13.94 -3.02
C GLY A 173 -5.79 15.21 -2.75
N SER A 174 -5.45 16.02 -3.75
CA SER A 174 -4.66 17.26 -3.55
C SER A 174 -5.35 18.35 -2.71
N ARG A 175 -6.66 18.26 -2.46
CA ARG A 175 -7.40 19.20 -1.63
C ARG A 175 -7.09 18.90 -0.16
N THR A 176 -6.38 19.83 0.46
CA THR A 176 -5.96 19.84 1.86
C THR A 176 -7.06 19.35 2.80
N VAL A 177 -6.82 18.22 3.47
CA VAL A 177 -7.38 17.99 4.81
C VAL A 177 -6.91 19.17 5.67
N GLY A 178 -7.86 19.80 6.37
CA GLY A 178 -7.70 21.09 7.03
C GLY A 178 -6.38 21.30 7.76
N SER A 179 -5.88 22.52 7.62
CA SER A 179 -4.71 23.10 8.29
C SER A 179 -4.68 22.80 9.80
N ALA A 180 -3.93 21.77 10.18
CA ALA A 180 -3.29 21.66 11.48
C ALA A 180 -2.13 20.67 11.35
N SER A 181 -0.91 21.12 11.66
CA SER A 181 0.35 20.34 11.65
C SER A 181 1.06 20.24 10.29
N LEU A 182 1.31 21.40 9.66
CA LEU A 182 2.41 21.57 8.70
C LEU A 182 3.67 21.99 9.46
N ALA A 183 4.46 21.03 9.93
CA ALA A 183 5.90 21.19 10.14
C ALA A 183 6.53 19.81 10.42
N ILE A 184 7.74 19.60 9.90
CA ILE A 184 8.68 18.52 10.25
C ILE A 184 8.45 17.19 9.49
N CYS A 185 8.86 17.15 8.22
CA CYS A 185 9.47 15.94 7.63
C CYS A 185 10.42 16.25 6.46
N GLN A 186 10.96 17.47 6.40
CA GLN A 186 12.01 17.82 5.43
C GLN A 186 13.25 18.29 6.17
N SER A 187 13.97 17.35 6.78
CA SER A 187 15.41 17.50 7.02
C SER A 187 15.98 16.14 7.37
N LYS A 188 16.73 15.56 6.43
CA LYS A 188 18.01 14.84 6.60
C LYS A 188 18.17 13.77 5.52
N THR A 189 18.65 14.24 4.36
CA THR A 189 19.54 13.46 3.50
C THR A 189 20.74 14.36 3.19
N SER A 190 21.79 14.20 3.97
CA SER A 190 23.17 14.57 3.65
C SER A 190 24.06 13.56 4.34
#